data_AF-A0A924KY00-F1
#
_entry.id   AF-A0A924KY00-F1
#
_cell.length_a   1.000
_cell.length_b   1.000
_cell.length_c   1.000
_cell.angle_alpha   90.00
_cell.angle_beta   90.00
_cell.angle_gamma   90.00
#
_symmetry.space_group_name_H-M   'P 1'
#
loop_
_entity.id
_entity.type
_entity.pdbx_description
1 polymer ?
#
loop_
_entity_poly.entity_id
_entity_poly.type
_entity_poly.pdbx_seq_one_letter_code
_entity_poly.pdbx_strand_id
1 'polypeptide(L)'
;MSTLVKNILRFILLILVQFFVLDRVHLSYMATPYIYILFIFWMPFKFSRTLQMILAFLLGYALDSFHHNPGFHAAACVLIAYVRPFVINFMIPHEGAETNYEEPSLKSMGGFIPYMIYAGVLTLLHNTWLFLLEALQFGNYWEFIIKTLFSTLISLVLIVIAELLFSRKQKFRTNTV
;
A
#
# COMPACT_ATOMS: atom_id res chain seq x y z
N MET A 1 17.23 2.99 15.91
CA MET A 1 16.29 4.03 15.44
C MET A 1 14.95 3.77 16.10
N SER A 2 14.29 4.80 16.63
CA SER A 2 12.91 4.67 17.14
C SER A 2 11.96 4.29 15.98
N THR A 3 10.99 3.41 16.24
CA THR A 3 9.99 2.96 15.25
C THR A 3 9.25 4.15 14.61
N LEU A 4 9.04 5.22 15.37
CA LEU A 4 8.41 6.45 14.91
C LEU A 4 9.25 7.17 13.84
N VAL A 5 10.55 7.35 14.10
CA VAL A 5 11.49 7.98 13.15
C VAL A 5 11.57 7.17 11.86
N LYS A 6 11.60 5.83 11.95
CA LYS A 6 11.60 4.95 10.79
C LYS A 6 10.34 5.12 9.92
N ASN A 7 9.17 5.25 10.55
CA ASN A 7 7.91 5.42 9.83
C ASN A 7 7.78 6.80 9.19
N ILE A 8 8.26 7.85 9.86
CA ILE A 8 8.32 9.20 9.27
C ILE A 8 9.25 9.21 8.05
N LEU A 9 10.43 8.59 8.16
CA LEU A 9 11.36 8.50 7.03
C LEU A 9 10.73 7.73 5.85
N ARG A 10 10.08 6.59 6.10
CA ARG A 10 9.36 5.82 5.08
C ARG A 10 8.26 6.66 4.41
N PHE A 11 7.48 7.39 5.20
CA PHE A 11 6.40 8.25 4.70
C PHE A 11 6.94 9.28 3.71
N ILE A 12 7.95 10.04 4.11
CA ILE A 12 8.56 11.08 3.27
C ILE A 12 9.23 10.45 2.04
N LEU A 13 10.03 9.40 2.22
CA LEU A 13 10.78 8.76 1.15
C LEU A 13 9.84 8.22 0.07
N LEU A 14 8.75 7.55 0.45
CA LEU A 14 7.82 6.96 -0.51
C LEU A 14 7.08 8.03 -1.33
N ILE A 15 6.70 9.16 -0.71
CA ILE A 15 6.10 10.30 -1.44
C ILE A 15 7.12 10.87 -2.43
N LEU A 16 8.36 11.10 -2.00
CA LEU A 16 9.40 11.67 -2.87
C LEU A 16 9.74 10.74 -4.03
N VAL A 17 9.89 9.44 -3.78
CA VAL A 17 10.16 8.45 -4.83
C VAL A 17 9.00 8.38 -5.80
N GLN A 18 7.75 8.40 -5.32
CA GLN A 18 6.59 8.42 -6.20
C GLN A 18 6.62 9.66 -7.11
N PHE A 19 6.69 10.85 -6.53
CA PHE A 19 6.54 12.10 -7.27
C PHE A 19 7.73 12.44 -8.18
N PHE A 20 8.96 12.30 -7.67
CA PHE A 20 10.14 12.72 -8.42
C PHE A 20 10.68 11.66 -9.37
N VAL A 21 10.50 10.38 -9.06
CA VAL A 21 11.04 9.29 -9.87
C VAL A 21 9.94 8.66 -10.70
N LEU A 22 8.96 8.02 -10.07
CA LEU A 22 7.99 7.17 -10.76
C LEU A 22 7.09 7.96 -11.71
N ASP A 23 6.62 9.13 -11.30
CA ASP A 23 5.76 9.96 -12.15
C ASP A 23 6.51 10.58 -13.34
N ARG A 24 7.86 10.56 -13.32
CA ARG A 24 8.69 10.96 -14.47
C ARG A 24 8.98 9.79 -15.41
N VAL A 25 8.86 8.54 -14.95
CA VAL A 25 9.04 7.36 -15.78
C VAL A 25 7.76 7.08 -16.57
N HIS A 26 7.78 7.45 -17.84
CA HIS A 26 6.68 7.16 -18.77
C HIS A 26 6.80 5.71 -19.25
N LEU A 27 6.36 4.74 -18.45
CA LEU A 27 6.37 3.32 -18.84
C LEU A 27 5.42 3.05 -20.02
N SER A 28 4.16 3.46 -19.87
CA SER A 28 3.16 3.46 -20.95
C SER A 28 1.92 4.24 -20.49
N TYR A 29 1.09 4.69 -21.43
CA TYR A 29 -0.19 5.34 -21.12
C TYR A 29 -1.14 4.46 -20.28
N MET A 30 -0.99 3.14 -20.38
CA MET A 30 -1.89 2.17 -19.75
C MET A 30 -1.36 1.58 -18.43
N ALA A 31 -0.15 1.93 -18.01
CA ALA A 31 0.43 1.32 -16.81
C ALA A 31 1.18 2.36 -15.96
N THR A 32 0.55 2.77 -14.86
CA THR A 32 1.14 3.70 -13.89
C THR A 32 1.56 2.97 -12.62
N PRO A 33 2.84 3.06 -12.23
CA PRO A 33 3.32 2.45 -10.99
C PRO A 33 2.96 3.30 -9.77
N TYR A 34 2.33 2.69 -8.77
CA TYR A 34 2.04 3.33 -7.48
C TYR A 34 2.76 2.59 -6.35
N ILE A 35 3.92 3.10 -5.93
CA ILE A 35 4.71 2.50 -4.85
C ILE A 35 4.36 3.05 -3.47
N TYR A 36 3.82 4.26 -3.40
CA TYR A 36 3.57 4.93 -2.12
C TYR A 36 2.58 4.18 -1.22
N ILE A 37 1.66 3.40 -1.80
CA ILE A 37 0.72 2.52 -1.08
C ILE A 37 1.44 1.50 -0.17
N LEU A 38 2.72 1.23 -0.43
CA LEU A 38 3.57 0.39 0.41
C LEU A 38 3.66 0.90 1.85
N PHE A 39 3.53 2.22 2.06
CA PHE A 39 3.46 2.80 3.41
C PHE A 39 2.29 2.21 4.21
N ILE A 40 1.12 2.06 3.56
CA ILE A 40 -0.09 1.50 4.18
C ILE A 40 0.09 0.02 4.48
N PHE A 41 0.81 -0.71 3.62
CA PHE A 41 1.09 -2.12 3.84
C PHE A 41 2.03 -2.31 5.04
N TRP A 42 3.06 -1.47 5.14
CA TRP A 42 4.06 -1.50 6.19
C TRP A 42 3.60 -0.93 7.54
N MET A 43 2.37 -0.43 7.66
CA MET A 43 1.87 0.07 8.94
C MET A 43 1.83 -1.05 10.01
N PRO A 44 2.16 -0.74 11.27
CA PRO A 44 2.09 -1.72 12.36
C PRO A 44 0.69 -2.26 12.60
N PHE A 45 0.57 -3.53 13.02
CA PHE A 45 -0.72 -4.13 13.39
C PHE A 45 -1.38 -3.45 14.60
N LYS A 46 -0.57 -2.88 15.50
CA LYS A 46 -1.03 -2.21 16.72
C LYS A 46 -1.75 -0.88 16.48
N PHE A 47 -1.67 -0.30 15.29
CA PHE A 47 -2.31 0.97 15.02
C PHE A 47 -3.83 0.81 15.02
N SER A 48 -4.52 1.72 15.70
CA SER A 48 -5.98 1.77 15.65
C SER A 48 -6.45 2.06 14.23
N ARG A 49 -7.64 1.57 13.88
CA ARG A 49 -8.22 1.76 12.54
C ARG A 49 -8.31 3.25 12.17
N THR A 50 -8.73 4.08 13.11
CA THR A 50 -8.82 5.53 12.92
C THR A 50 -7.46 6.15 12.63
N LEU A 51 -6.40 5.74 13.35
CA LEU A 51 -5.05 6.24 13.09
C LEU A 51 -4.54 5.81 11.70
N GLN A 52 -4.79 4.57 11.30
CA GLN A 52 -4.42 4.09 9.96
C GLN A 52 -5.09 4.91 8.86
N MET A 53 -6.39 5.20 9.01
CA MET A 53 -7.13 6.02 8.05
C MET A 53 -6.62 7.46 7.99
N ILE A 54 -6.33 8.08 9.15
CA ILE A 54 -5.77 9.44 9.19
C ILE A 54 -4.40 9.49 8.51
N LEU A 55 -3.51 8.53 8.80
CA LEU A 55 -2.19 8.48 8.17
C LEU A 55 -2.28 8.23 6.66
N ALA A 56 -3.21 7.37 6.23
CA ALA A 56 -3.47 7.12 4.82
C ALA A 56 -4.06 8.36 4.11
N PHE A 57 -4.96 9.10 4.76
CA PHE A 57 -5.46 10.37 4.26
C PHE A 57 -4.32 11.38 4.06
N LEU A 58 -3.44 11.55 5.05
CA LEU A 58 -2.30 12.45 4.95
C LEU A 58 -1.33 12.05 3.82
N LEU A 59 -1.11 10.75 3.62
CA LEU A 59 -0.30 10.23 2.53
C LEU A 59 -0.88 10.62 1.17
N GLY A 60 -2.17 10.34 0.95
CA GLY A 60 -2.82 10.65 -0.32
C GLY A 60 -2.98 12.14 -0.55
N TYR A 61 -3.32 12.91 0.50
CA TYR A 61 -3.43 14.37 0.42
C TYR A 61 -2.11 15.04 0.04
N ALA A 62 -0.98 14.53 0.56
CA ALA A 62 0.34 15.03 0.17
C ALA A 62 0.58 14.83 -1.34
N LEU A 63 0.27 13.65 -1.87
CA LEU A 63 0.40 13.38 -3.32
C LEU A 63 -0.56 14.21 -4.15
N ASP A 64 -1.83 14.30 -3.75
CA ASP A 64 -2.83 15.13 -4.41
C ASP A 64 -2.37 16.60 -4.47
N SER A 65 -1.71 17.10 -3.41
CA SER A 65 -1.15 18.45 -3.39
C SER A 65 -0.01 18.65 -4.39
N PHE A 66 0.84 17.63 -4.59
CA PHE A 66 1.91 17.67 -5.58
C PHE A 66 1.41 17.53 -7.02
N HIS A 67 0.36 16.75 -7.23
CA HIS A 67 -0.26 16.53 -8.55
C HIS A 67 -1.32 17.57 -8.90
N HIS A 68 -1.69 18.45 -7.97
CA HIS A 68 -2.86 19.33 -8.07
C HIS A 68 -4.16 18.57 -8.35
N ASN A 69 -4.28 17.35 -7.83
CA ASN A 69 -5.49 16.54 -7.89
C ASN A 69 -6.47 16.96 -6.77
N PRO A 70 -7.79 16.85 -7.00
CA PRO A 70 -8.80 17.31 -6.05
C PRO A 70 -9.01 16.37 -4.84
N GLY A 71 -8.18 15.33 -4.65
CA GLY A 71 -8.31 14.37 -3.55
C GLY A 71 -8.45 12.90 -3.96
N PHE A 72 -8.09 12.53 -5.20
CA PHE A 72 -8.28 11.17 -5.71
C PHE A 72 -7.41 10.16 -4.97
N HIS A 73 -6.15 10.50 -4.72
CA HIS A 73 -5.24 9.62 -3.98
C HIS A 73 -5.64 9.52 -2.51
N ALA A 74 -6.06 10.61 -1.88
CA ALA A 74 -6.57 10.62 -0.50
C ALA A 74 -7.74 9.66 -0.31
N ALA A 75 -8.73 9.70 -1.20
CA ALA A 75 -9.88 8.80 -1.14
C ALA A 75 -9.50 7.33 -1.30
N ALA A 76 -8.65 7.01 -2.28
CA ALA A 76 -8.17 5.64 -2.52
C ALA A 76 -7.36 5.09 -1.35
N CYS A 77 -6.50 5.92 -0.73
CA CYS A 77 -5.69 5.55 0.43
C CYS A 77 -6.54 5.22 1.66
N VAL A 78 -7.52 6.06 1.96
CA VAL A 78 -8.41 5.85 3.11
C VAL A 78 -9.20 4.56 2.95
N LEU A 79 -9.69 4.30 1.73
CA LEU A 79 -10.43 3.08 1.42
C LEU A 79 -9.59 1.82 1.70
N ILE A 80 -8.36 1.75 1.19
CA ILE A 80 -7.51 0.58 1.44
C ILE A 80 -7.08 0.48 2.90
N ALA A 81 -6.87 1.60 3.61
CA ALA A 81 -6.54 1.58 5.03
C ALA A 81 -7.72 1.04 5.87
N TYR A 82 -8.95 1.35 5.47
CA TYR A 82 -10.16 0.81 6.10
C TYR A 82 -10.36 -0.69 5.82
N VAL A 83 -10.12 -1.12 4.57
CA VAL A 83 -10.30 -2.53 4.15
C VAL A 83 -9.18 -3.44 4.66
N ARG A 84 -7.97 -2.91 4.86
CA ARG A 84 -6.77 -3.64 5.24
C ARG A 84 -6.94 -4.63 6.41
N PRO A 85 -7.52 -4.26 7.58
CA PRO A 85 -7.68 -5.20 8.68
C PRO A 85 -8.54 -6.42 8.31
N PHE A 86 -9.55 -6.24 7.45
CA PHE A 86 -10.41 -7.35 7.01
C PHE A 86 -9.64 -8.33 6.13
N VAL A 87 -8.83 -7.83 5.20
CA VAL A 87 -7.98 -8.68 4.34
C VAL A 87 -6.93 -9.42 5.16
N ILE A 88 -6.33 -8.75 6.15
CA ILE A 88 -5.37 -9.36 7.08
C ILE A 88 -6.03 -10.50 7.86
N ASN A 89 -7.19 -10.27 8.47
CA ASN A 89 -7.90 -11.28 9.25
C ASN A 89 -8.30 -12.51 8.42
N PHE A 90 -8.58 -12.32 7.13
CA PHE A 90 -8.91 -13.41 6.21
C PHE A 90 -7.65 -14.18 5.75
N MET A 91 -6.48 -13.54 5.70
CA MET A 91 -5.24 -14.12 5.19
C MET A 91 -4.33 -14.73 6.28
N ILE A 92 -4.45 -14.31 7.54
CA ILE A 92 -3.63 -14.83 8.65
C ILE A 92 -4.34 -16.05 9.27
N PRO A 93 -3.70 -17.25 9.27
CA PRO A 93 -4.16 -18.37 10.07
C PRO A 93 -4.13 -17.97 11.54
N HIS A 94 -5.25 -18.18 12.25
CA HIS A 94 -5.64 -17.52 13.51
C HIS A 94 -4.73 -17.70 14.75
N GLU A 95 -3.44 -18.04 14.64
CA GLU A 95 -2.57 -18.24 15.81
C GLU A 95 -1.18 -17.59 15.65
N GLY A 96 -0.98 -16.44 16.31
CA GLY A 96 0.35 -15.99 16.75
C GLY A 96 1.13 -15.03 15.85
N ALA A 97 0.64 -14.67 14.65
CA ALA A 97 1.33 -13.69 13.80
C ALA A 97 1.33 -12.27 14.40
N GLU A 98 0.17 -11.83 14.92
CA GLU A 98 -0.03 -10.49 15.47
C GLU A 98 0.68 -10.27 16.81
N THR A 99 0.94 -11.35 17.55
CA THR A 99 1.65 -11.33 18.83
C THR A 99 3.17 -11.33 18.65
N ASN A 100 3.67 -12.04 17.64
CA ASN A 100 5.10 -12.23 17.40
C ASN A 100 5.74 -11.16 16.49
N TYR A 101 4.95 -10.51 15.63
CA TYR A 101 5.45 -9.57 14.62
C TYR A 101 4.78 -8.18 14.70
N GLU A 102 5.56 -7.13 14.44
CA GLU A 102 5.07 -5.75 14.55
C GLU A 102 4.40 -5.21 13.27
N GLU A 103 4.77 -5.73 12.09
CA GLU A 103 4.33 -5.26 10.77
C GLU A 103 4.03 -6.45 9.84
N PRO A 104 3.06 -6.36 8.91
CA PRO A 104 2.85 -7.41 7.90
C PRO A 104 4.07 -7.51 6.98
N SER A 105 4.53 -8.73 6.78
CA SER A 105 5.65 -9.10 5.92
C SER A 105 5.46 -10.53 5.43
N LEU A 106 6.30 -10.95 4.47
CA LEU A 106 6.38 -12.34 4.00
C LEU A 106 6.52 -13.35 5.15
N LYS A 107 7.25 -13.00 6.21
CA LYS A 107 7.44 -13.86 7.39
C LYS A 107 6.26 -13.82 8.34
N SER A 108 5.66 -12.64 8.52
CA SER A 108 4.54 -12.45 9.43
C SER A 108 3.24 -13.05 8.93
N MET A 109 3.04 -13.12 7.61
CA MET A 109 1.79 -13.62 7.01
C MET A 109 1.83 -15.12 6.66
N GLY A 110 2.86 -15.85 7.11
CA GLY A 110 2.97 -17.30 6.87
C GLY A 110 3.50 -17.69 5.49
N GLY A 111 4.03 -16.75 4.70
CA GLY A 111 4.72 -17.06 3.44
C GLY A 111 4.54 -16.00 2.34
N PHE A 112 5.06 -16.32 1.15
CA PHE A 112 4.96 -15.46 -0.03
C PHE A 112 3.54 -15.34 -0.59
N ILE A 113 2.80 -16.45 -0.63
CA ILE A 113 1.46 -16.49 -1.23
C ILE A 113 0.46 -15.61 -0.47
N PRO A 114 0.30 -15.70 0.87
CA PRO A 114 -0.65 -14.87 1.61
C PRO A 114 -0.33 -13.37 1.50
N TYR A 115 0.96 -13.01 1.49
CA TYR A 115 1.39 -11.63 1.31
C TYR A 115 1.07 -11.12 -0.10
N MET A 116 1.27 -11.94 -1.14
CA MET A 116 0.93 -11.56 -2.52
C MET A 116 -0.56 -11.38 -2.73
N ILE A 117 -1.40 -12.21 -2.11
CA ILE A 117 -2.86 -12.03 -2.17
C ILE A 117 -3.25 -10.75 -1.43
N TYR A 118 -2.70 -10.52 -0.24
CA TYR A 118 -2.92 -9.29 0.53
C TYR A 118 -2.54 -8.03 -0.26
N ALA A 119 -1.31 -7.99 -0.79
CA ALA A 119 -0.83 -6.87 -1.59
C ALA A 119 -1.65 -6.73 -2.89
N GLY A 120 -1.98 -7.84 -3.54
CA GLY A 120 -2.76 -7.90 -4.77
C GLY A 120 -4.15 -7.31 -4.61
N VAL A 121 -4.91 -7.79 -3.62
CA VAL A 121 -6.27 -7.32 -3.34
C VAL A 121 -6.28 -5.83 -3.01
N LEU A 122 -5.39 -5.37 -2.12
CA LEU A 122 -5.36 -3.95 -1.76
C LEU A 122 -4.89 -3.05 -2.90
N THR A 123 -3.89 -3.47 -3.67
CA THR A 123 -3.40 -2.69 -4.83
C THR A 123 -4.46 -2.60 -5.92
N LEU A 124 -5.15 -3.71 -6.20
CA LEU A 124 -6.24 -3.74 -7.17
C LEU A 124 -7.37 -2.80 -6.73
N LEU A 125 -7.78 -2.87 -5.46
CA LEU A 125 -8.83 -2.05 -4.91
C LEU A 125 -8.46 -0.55 -4.94
N HIS A 126 -7.22 -0.23 -4.58
CA HIS A 126 -6.68 1.12 -4.69
C HIS A 126 -6.78 1.67 -6.11
N ASN A 127 -6.23 0.95 -7.10
CA ASN A 127 -6.15 1.42 -8.48
C ASN A 127 -7.52 1.51 -9.13
N THR A 128 -8.41 0.56 -8.83
CA THR A 128 -9.79 0.59 -9.29
C THR A 128 -10.48 1.86 -8.81
N TRP A 129 -10.37 2.17 -7.52
CA TRP A 129 -10.99 3.36 -6.94
C TRP A 129 -10.37 4.66 -7.47
N LEU A 130 -9.05 4.72 -7.56
CA LEU A 130 -8.33 5.87 -8.08
C LEU A 130 -8.75 6.19 -9.51
N PHE A 131 -8.75 5.20 -10.41
CA PHE A 131 -9.10 5.41 -11.81
C PHE A 131 -10.60 5.65 -12.02
N LEU A 132 -11.45 5.14 -11.13
CA LEU A 132 -12.87 5.47 -11.15
C LEU A 132 -13.09 6.95 -10.85
N LEU A 133 -12.37 7.48 -9.85
CA LEU A 133 -12.40 8.89 -9.50
C LEU A 133 -11.71 9.79 -10.52
N GLU A 134 -10.67 9.31 -11.20
CA GLU A 134 -9.99 10.05 -12.26
C GLU A 134 -10.86 10.16 -13.52
N ALA A 135 -11.51 9.07 -13.91
CA ALA A 135 -12.34 9.05 -15.11
C ALA A 135 -13.61 9.88 -14.95
N LEU A 136 -14.29 9.82 -13.78
CA LEU A 136 -15.61 10.40 -13.50
C LEU A 136 -16.72 10.06 -14.53
N GLN A 137 -16.42 9.20 -15.49
CA GLN A 137 -17.28 8.77 -16.58
C GLN A 137 -16.92 7.34 -16.97
N PHE A 138 -17.91 6.56 -17.40
CA PHE A 138 -17.74 5.14 -17.73
C PHE A 138 -17.28 4.87 -19.18
N GLY A 139 -16.92 5.92 -19.93
CA GLY A 139 -16.70 5.92 -21.39
C GLY A 139 -16.20 4.59 -21.97
N ASN A 140 -14.89 4.33 -21.90
CA ASN A 140 -14.29 3.07 -22.35
C ASN A 140 -14.01 2.12 -21.19
N TYR A 141 -15.00 1.28 -20.85
CA TYR A 141 -14.87 0.23 -19.84
C TYR A 141 -13.65 -0.68 -20.08
N TRP A 142 -13.33 -0.98 -21.34
CA TRP A 142 -12.19 -1.83 -21.69
C TRP A 142 -10.84 -1.20 -21.33
N GLU A 143 -10.67 0.10 -21.62
CA GLU A 143 -9.47 0.83 -21.24
C GLU A 143 -9.33 0.92 -19.71
N PHE A 144 -10.45 1.11 -19.00
CA PHE A 144 -10.45 1.12 -17.54
C PHE A 144 -9.95 -0.20 -16.95
N ILE A 145 -10.45 -1.35 -17.42
CA ILE A 145 -10.00 -2.66 -16.93
C ILE A 145 -8.51 -2.86 -17.24
N ILE A 146 -8.10 -2.61 -18.48
CA ILE A 146 -6.71 -2.79 -18.90
C ILE A 146 -5.79 -1.90 -18.07
N LYS A 147 -6.10 -0.61 -17.96
CA LYS A 147 -5.30 0.34 -17.17
C LYS A 147 -5.20 -0.12 -15.71
N THR A 148 -6.30 -0.57 -15.13
CA THR A 148 -6.36 -1.07 -13.75
C THR A 148 -5.49 -2.31 -13.57
N LEU A 149 -5.61 -3.32 -14.44
CA LEU A 149 -4.86 -4.57 -14.32
C LEU A 149 -3.36 -4.36 -14.54
N PHE A 150 -2.96 -3.64 -15.59
CA PHE A 150 -1.54 -3.38 -15.86
C PHE A 150 -0.89 -2.52 -14.78
N SER A 151 -1.56 -1.47 -14.31
CA SER A 151 -1.04 -0.64 -13.22
C SER A 151 -0.93 -1.43 -11.91
N THR A 152 -1.86 -2.36 -11.66
CA THR A 152 -1.80 -3.28 -10.51
C THR A 152 -0.62 -4.23 -10.62
N LEU A 153 -0.42 -4.86 -11.78
CA LEU A 153 0.69 -5.79 -12.01
C LEU A 153 2.06 -5.11 -11.83
N ILE A 154 2.26 -3.93 -12.44
CA ILE A 154 3.52 -3.19 -12.31
C ILE A 154 3.74 -2.74 -10.85
N SER A 155 2.70 -2.24 -10.20
CA SER A 155 2.79 -1.84 -8.79
C SER A 155 3.16 -3.02 -7.89
N LEU A 156 2.58 -4.20 -8.13
CA LEU A 156 2.91 -5.42 -7.39
C LEU A 156 4.36 -5.85 -7.61
N VAL A 157 4.87 -5.80 -8.84
CA VAL A 157 6.28 -6.08 -9.12
C VAL A 157 7.19 -5.15 -8.32
N LEU A 158 6.89 -3.85 -8.30
CA LEU A 158 7.65 -2.87 -7.53
C LEU A 158 7.54 -3.10 -6.01
N ILE A 159 6.37 -3.47 -5.51
CA ILE A 159 6.16 -3.82 -4.10
C ILE A 159 7.01 -5.02 -3.71
N VAL A 160 7.05 -6.07 -4.55
CA VAL A 160 7.88 -7.26 -4.30
C VAL A 160 9.36 -6.89 -4.30
N ILE A 161 9.82 -6.11 -5.27
CA ILE A 161 11.21 -5.63 -5.32
C ILE A 161 11.55 -4.83 -4.06
N ALA A 162 10.67 -3.92 -3.65
CA ALA A 162 10.86 -3.12 -2.44
C ALA A 162 10.89 -3.99 -1.17
N GLU A 163 10.03 -5.00 -1.07
CA GLU A 163 10.01 -5.92 0.07
C GLU A 163 11.29 -6.78 0.14
N LEU A 164 11.83 -7.18 -1.01
CA LEU A 164 13.10 -7.93 -1.10
C LEU A 164 14.32 -7.06 -0.77
N LEU A 165 14.39 -5.84 -1.32
CA LEU A 165 15.48 -4.89 -1.07
C LEU A 165 15.50 -4.44 0.38
N PHE A 166 14.34 -4.12 0.94
CA PHE A 166 14.21 -3.66 2.32
C PHE A 166 13.90 -4.82 3.26
N SER A 167 14.59 -5.96 3.14
CA SER A 167 14.34 -7.13 3.99
C SER A 167 14.35 -6.75 5.48
N ARG A 168 13.14 -6.66 6.04
CA ARG A 168 12.93 -6.13 7.38
C ARG A 168 13.34 -7.22 8.36
N LYS A 169 14.43 -7.01 9.10
CA LYS A 169 14.78 -7.86 10.25
C LYS A 169 13.65 -7.75 11.29
N GLN A 170 12.70 -8.67 11.22
CA GLN A 170 11.60 -8.71 12.18
C GLN A 170 12.13 -9.26 13.50
N LYS A 171 11.99 -8.48 14.57
CA LYS A 171 12.38 -8.90 15.92
C LYS A 171 11.24 -9.73 16.48
N PHE A 172 11.45 -11.04 16.62
CA PHE A 172 10.51 -11.94 17.28
C PHE A 172 10.29 -11.46 18.71
N ARG A 173 9.04 -11.17 19.08
CA ARG A 173 8.69 -10.79 20.45
C ARG A 173 8.60 -12.04 21.31
N THR A 174 9.71 -12.49 21.90
CA THR A 174 9.65 -13.41 23.05
C THR A 174 9.11 -12.65 24.27
N ASN A 175 7.79 -12.49 24.35
CA ASN A 175 7.15 -12.27 25.64
C ASN A 175 6.89 -13.65 26.24
N THR A 176 7.91 -14.22 26.87
CA THR A 176 7.69 -15.20 27.95
C THR A 176 7.09 -14.42 29.12
N VAL A 177 5.84 -14.70 29.43
CA VAL A 177 5.30 -14.55 30.79
C VAL A 177 5.07 -15.95 31.31
#